data_AF-A0A0K0VF49-F1
#
_entry.id   AF-A0A0K0VF49-F1
#
_cell.length_a   1.000
_cell.length_b   1.000
_cell.length_c   1.000
_cell.angle_alpha   90.00
_cell.angle_beta   90.00
_cell.angle_gamma   90.00
#
_symmetry.space_group_name_H-M   'P 1'
#
loop_
_entity.id
_entity.type
_entity.pdbx_description
1 polymer ?
#
loop_
_entity_poly.entity_id
_entity_poly.type
_entity_poly.pdbx_seq_one_letter_code
_entity_poly.pdbx_strand_id
1 'polypeptide(L)'
;FDRVLKTDTTKTVEDMAAAPTATDQTGTGAGATVTTAASRNNVAYGKHIHDAEWATNAAYLALNIWDRFDVFCTLGASSGYFKAGSDAFSVVGLFGLSAAQVGNNDIPNVFLTQGVVELYTD
;
A
#
# COMPACT_ATOMS: atom_id res chain seq x y z
N PHE A 1 -26.79 -4.17 10.07
CA PHE A 1 -25.63 -3.28 10.21
C PHE A 1 -24.56 -3.80 9.29
N ASP A 2 -24.20 -3.00 8.28
CA ASP A 2 -23.00 -3.29 7.50
C ASP A 2 -21.77 -2.95 8.37
N ARG A 3 -20.78 -3.83 8.38
CA ARG A 3 -19.56 -3.65 9.19
C ARG A 3 -18.43 -3.30 8.23
N VAL A 4 -17.96 -2.06 8.31
CA VAL A 4 -16.92 -1.53 7.43
C VAL A 4 -15.60 -1.41 8.18
N LEU A 5 -14.54 -2.00 7.62
CA LEU A 5 -13.20 -1.89 8.15
C LEU A 5 -12.57 -0.56 7.70
N LYS A 6 -12.28 0.31 8.67
CA LYS A 6 -11.64 1.60 8.41
C LYS A 6 -10.13 1.42 8.35
N THR A 7 -9.50 2.10 7.40
CA THR A 7 -8.04 2.23 7.35
C THR A 7 -7.63 3.34 8.32
N ASP A 8 -6.70 3.04 9.22
CA ASP A 8 -6.07 4.04 10.09
C ASP A 8 -4.69 4.36 9.53
N THR A 9 -4.65 5.37 8.66
CA THR A 9 -3.42 5.83 7.99
C THR A 9 -3.25 7.33 8.21
N THR A 10 -2.03 7.84 8.05
CA THR A 10 -1.77 9.28 8.14
C THR A 10 -2.43 10.04 6.99
N LYS A 11 -2.82 11.29 7.22
CA LYS A 11 -3.41 12.17 6.18
C LYS A 11 -2.48 12.39 4.99
N THR A 12 -1.20 12.52 5.30
CA THR A 12 -0.15 12.80 4.33
C THR A 12 1.00 11.79 4.48
N VAL A 13 1.75 11.63 3.40
CA VAL A 13 3.05 10.97 3.35
C VAL A 13 4.08 12.06 3.02
N GLU A 14 5.05 12.26 3.90
CA GLU A 14 5.99 13.39 3.81
C GLU A 14 7.22 13.10 2.93
N ASP A 15 7.58 11.82 2.75
CA ASP A 15 8.82 11.38 2.08
C ASP A 15 8.60 10.83 0.67
N MET A 16 7.73 11.48 -0.12
CA MET A 16 7.50 11.11 -1.52
C MET A 16 7.98 12.19 -2.47
N ALA A 17 8.46 11.78 -3.65
CA ALA A 17 8.62 12.70 -4.77
C ALA A 17 7.25 13.14 -5.32
N ALA A 18 7.25 14.28 -6.00
CA ALA A 18 6.10 14.78 -6.75
C ALA A 18 5.56 13.70 -7.72
N ALA A 19 4.24 13.73 -7.97
CA ALA A 19 3.62 12.80 -8.90
C ALA A 19 4.17 13.02 -10.33
N PRO A 20 4.49 11.94 -11.08
CA PRO A 20 4.85 12.06 -12.48
C PRO A 20 3.75 12.77 -13.29
N THR A 21 4.17 13.68 -14.15
CA THR A 21 3.35 14.36 -15.15
C THR A 21 3.51 13.70 -16.52
N ALA A 22 2.65 14.04 -17.49
CA ALA A 22 2.76 13.49 -18.85
C ALA A 22 4.12 13.80 -19.52
N THR A 23 4.77 14.89 -19.11
CA THR A 23 6.11 15.28 -19.58
C THR A 23 7.20 14.34 -19.01
N ASP A 24 7.02 13.84 -17.79
CA ASP A 24 7.96 12.90 -17.16
C ASP A 24 7.92 11.49 -17.80
N GLN A 25 6.89 11.24 -18.61
CA GLN A 25 6.64 9.99 -19.32
C GLN A 25 7.15 9.99 -20.77
N THR A 26 7.57 11.15 -21.31
CA THR A 26 7.93 11.30 -22.72
C THR A 26 9.32 11.94 -22.90
N GLY A 27 10.27 11.16 -23.42
CA GLY A 27 11.62 11.63 -23.80
C GLY A 27 12.75 11.18 -22.87
N THR A 28 13.96 11.71 -23.11
CA THR A 28 15.22 11.42 -22.37
C THR A 28 15.24 11.90 -20.91
N GLY A 29 14.14 12.49 -20.41
CA GLY A 29 13.91 12.85 -19.01
C GLY A 29 13.25 11.74 -18.17
N ALA A 30 12.79 10.65 -18.80
CA ALA A 30 12.38 9.44 -18.10
C ALA A 30 13.61 8.81 -17.44
N GLY A 31 13.72 8.95 -16.11
CA GLY A 31 14.82 8.36 -15.33
C GLY A 31 15.66 9.34 -14.51
N ALA A 32 15.29 10.62 -14.42
CA ALA A 32 15.94 11.51 -13.46
C ALA A 32 15.49 11.15 -12.03
N THR A 33 16.45 10.74 -11.18
CA THR A 33 16.21 10.56 -9.74
C THR A 33 15.76 11.88 -9.13
N VAL A 34 14.51 11.93 -8.66
CA VAL A 34 14.01 13.04 -7.85
C VAL A 34 14.36 12.75 -6.39
N THR A 35 15.26 13.54 -5.81
CA THR A 35 15.68 13.39 -4.41
C THR A 35 14.95 14.34 -3.45
N THR A 36 14.11 15.22 -3.98
CA THR A 36 13.41 16.23 -3.18
C THR A 36 12.06 15.69 -2.76
N ALA A 37 11.90 15.46 -1.45
CA ALA A 37 10.64 15.06 -0.86
C ALA A 37 9.60 16.18 -0.91
N ALA A 38 8.33 15.77 -1.03
CA ALA A 38 7.15 16.60 -0.99
C ALA A 38 6.04 15.89 -0.22
N SER A 39 5.31 16.63 0.59
CA SER A 39 4.12 16.13 1.27
C SER A 39 3.02 15.79 0.25
N ARG A 40 2.45 14.59 0.36
CA ARG A 40 1.37 14.12 -0.51
C ARG A 40 0.21 13.59 0.29
N ASN A 41 -1.00 13.89 -0.15
CA ASN A 41 -2.22 13.29 0.40
C ASN A 41 -2.14 11.76 0.27
N ASN A 42 -2.33 11.07 1.38
CA ASN A 42 -2.36 9.63 1.40
C ASN A 42 -3.67 9.13 0.79
N VAL A 43 -3.57 8.31 -0.26
CA VAL A 43 -4.73 7.80 -1.00
C VAL A 43 -5.64 6.91 -0.15
N ALA A 44 -5.06 6.24 0.85
CA ALA A 44 -5.79 5.38 1.78
C ALA A 44 -6.47 6.18 2.90
N TYR A 45 -6.18 7.47 3.08
CA TYR A 45 -6.73 8.23 4.19
C TYR A 45 -8.26 8.34 4.10
N GLY A 46 -8.95 7.88 5.15
CA GLY A 46 -10.40 7.86 5.20
C GLY A 46 -11.06 6.84 4.27
N LYS A 47 -10.27 5.92 3.68
CA LYS A 47 -10.78 4.82 2.86
C LYS A 47 -11.17 3.63 3.70
N HIS A 48 -11.92 2.75 3.08
CA HIS A 48 -12.50 1.57 3.69
C HIS A 48 -12.16 0.35 2.85
N ILE A 49 -11.81 -0.73 3.53
CA ILE A 49 -11.57 -2.01 2.87
C ILE A 49 -12.96 -2.62 2.57
N HIS A 50 -13.30 -2.68 1.28
CA HIS A 50 -14.52 -3.31 0.76
C HIS A 50 -14.14 -4.50 -0.12
N ASP A 51 -15.04 -5.50 -0.20
CA ASP A 51 -14.87 -6.70 -1.03
C ASP A 51 -13.53 -7.42 -0.84
N ALA A 52 -13.05 -7.42 0.40
CA ALA A 52 -11.80 -8.08 0.77
C ALA A 52 -12.02 -9.56 1.09
N GLU A 53 -11.08 -10.38 0.65
CA GLU A 53 -11.07 -11.81 0.90
C GLU A 53 -9.88 -12.16 1.79
N TRP A 54 -10.12 -13.04 2.77
CA TRP A 54 -9.07 -13.63 3.59
C TRP A 54 -9.29 -15.12 3.74
N ALA A 55 -8.33 -15.92 3.29
CA ALA A 55 -8.22 -17.33 3.67
C ALA A 55 -7.02 -17.56 4.59
N THR A 56 -7.20 -18.37 5.63
CA THR A 56 -6.13 -18.83 6.51
C THR A 56 -6.42 -20.26 6.95
N ASN A 57 -5.38 -21.08 7.12
CA ASN A 57 -5.50 -22.37 7.82
C ASN A 57 -5.38 -22.21 9.36
N ALA A 58 -5.39 -20.97 9.87
CA ALA A 58 -5.33 -20.70 11.30
C ALA A 58 -6.51 -21.35 12.04
N ALA A 59 -6.20 -22.03 13.14
CA ALA A 59 -7.18 -22.75 13.96
C ALA A 59 -8.12 -21.83 14.76
N TYR A 60 -7.90 -20.51 14.76
CA TYR A 60 -8.68 -19.57 15.55
C TYR A 60 -8.70 -18.14 14.97
N LEU A 61 -9.90 -17.58 14.84
CA LEU A 61 -10.16 -16.18 14.52
C LEU A 61 -11.03 -15.58 15.64
N ALA A 62 -10.47 -14.66 16.44
CA ALA A 62 -11.22 -13.94 17.47
C ALA A 62 -11.67 -12.59 16.94
N LEU A 63 -12.98 -12.34 16.95
CA LEU A 63 -13.55 -11.06 16.55
C LEU A 63 -14.21 -10.40 17.76
N ASN A 64 -13.58 -9.37 18.31
CA ASN A 64 -14.20 -8.53 19.33
C ASN A 64 -15.06 -7.45 18.65
N ILE A 65 -16.24 -7.19 19.23
CA ILE A 65 -17.36 -6.51 18.55
C ILE A 65 -17.18 -4.98 18.54
N TRP A 66 -16.10 -4.44 19.13
CA TRP A 66 -15.97 -3.00 19.43
C TRP A 66 -14.58 -2.37 19.24
N ASP A 67 -13.56 -3.11 18.86
CA ASP A 67 -12.26 -2.53 18.50
C ASP A 67 -11.54 -3.46 17.51
N ARG A 68 -10.54 -2.90 16.81
CA ARG A 68 -9.63 -3.49 15.83
C ARG A 68 -9.52 -5.03 15.88
N PHE A 69 -9.58 -5.68 14.72
CA PHE A 69 -9.15 -7.08 14.64
C PHE A 69 -7.63 -7.11 14.55
N ASP A 70 -6.99 -7.86 15.42
CA ASP A 70 -5.60 -8.27 15.29
C ASP A 70 -5.62 -9.76 14.94
N VAL A 71 -5.02 -10.15 13.81
CA VAL A 71 -4.84 -11.58 13.51
C VAL A 71 -3.49 -12.04 14.03
N PHE A 72 -3.57 -12.97 14.97
CA PHE A 72 -2.42 -13.67 15.50
C PHE A 72 -2.18 -14.91 14.65
N CYS A 73 -1.23 -14.83 13.73
CA CYS A 73 -0.60 -16.00 13.14
C CYS A 73 0.57 -16.39 14.06
N THR A 74 0.50 -17.56 14.70
CA THR A 74 1.68 -18.13 15.36
C THR A 74 2.69 -18.49 14.28
N LEU A 75 3.86 -17.87 14.31
CA LEU A 75 4.96 -18.07 13.38
C LEU A 75 5.22 -19.59 13.20
N GLY A 76 4.90 -20.15 12.03
CA GLY A 76 5.10 -21.56 11.70
C GLY A 76 3.85 -22.48 11.63
N ALA A 77 2.62 -21.96 11.75
CA ALA A 77 1.41 -22.80 11.64
C ALA A 77 0.30 -22.22 10.73
N SER A 78 0.49 -21.05 10.13
CA SER A 78 -0.61 -20.34 9.46
C SER A 78 -0.26 -19.78 8.08
N SER A 79 -0.47 -20.57 7.03
CA SER A 79 -0.47 -20.07 5.66
C SER A 79 -1.81 -19.38 5.38
N GLY A 80 -1.78 -18.14 4.94
CA GLY A 80 -2.97 -17.40 4.59
C GLY A 80 -2.72 -16.39 3.48
N TYR A 81 -3.77 -16.01 2.78
CA TYR A 81 -3.74 -14.88 1.86
C TYR A 81 -4.80 -13.86 2.20
N PHE A 82 -4.46 -12.59 2.04
CA PHE A 82 -5.35 -11.47 2.21
C PHE A 82 -5.36 -10.64 0.93
N LYS A 83 -6.56 -10.41 0.39
CA LYS A 83 -6.78 -9.77 -0.90
C LYS A 83 -7.75 -8.60 -0.76
N ALA A 84 -7.36 -7.42 -1.23
CA ALA A 84 -8.20 -6.23 -1.19
C ALA A 84 -7.76 -5.18 -2.23
N GLY A 85 -8.65 -4.22 -2.54
CA GLY A 85 -8.36 -3.11 -3.44
C GLY A 85 -7.20 -2.24 -2.93
N SER A 86 -6.26 -1.89 -3.81
CA SER A 86 -5.02 -1.18 -3.44
C SER A 86 -5.25 0.26 -2.98
N ASP A 87 -6.41 0.84 -3.26
CA ASP A 87 -6.82 2.18 -2.82
C ASP A 87 -7.11 2.27 -1.32
N ALA A 88 -7.36 1.13 -0.67
CA ALA A 88 -7.45 1.03 0.78
C ALA A 88 -6.08 0.77 1.46
N PHE A 89 -4.99 0.67 0.68
CA PHE A 89 -3.63 0.51 1.18
C PHE A 89 -2.78 1.72 0.78
N SER A 90 -1.86 2.11 1.66
CA SER A 90 -0.86 3.11 1.31
C SER A 90 0.30 2.46 0.56
N VAL A 91 0.03 1.87 -0.60
CA VAL A 91 1.07 1.24 -1.43
C VAL A 91 1.71 2.30 -2.31
N VAL A 92 2.98 2.56 -2.04
CA VAL A 92 3.80 3.51 -2.79
C VAL A 92 4.80 2.76 -3.67
N GLY A 93 5.11 3.35 -4.81
CA GLY A 93 6.07 2.79 -5.76
C GLY A 93 6.91 3.89 -6.40
N LEU A 94 8.03 3.46 -6.97
CA LEU A 94 8.88 4.29 -7.81
C LEU A 94 8.65 3.94 -9.27
N PHE A 95 8.18 4.91 -10.04
CA PHE A 95 7.87 4.76 -11.45
C PHE A 95 8.80 5.63 -12.31
N GLY A 96 9.20 5.10 -13.46
CA GLY A 96 9.99 5.84 -14.44
C GLY A 96 11.49 5.92 -14.16
N LEU A 97 12.02 5.22 -13.14
CA LEU A 97 13.46 5.06 -12.93
C LEU A 97 14.00 3.93 -13.83
N SER A 98 14.94 4.26 -14.71
CA SER A 98 15.72 3.27 -15.48
C SER A 98 17.12 3.18 -14.91
N ALA A 99 17.29 2.28 -13.93
CA ALA A 99 18.57 2.06 -13.27
C ALA A 99 18.79 0.57 -13.02
N ALA A 100 20.05 0.13 -13.00
CA ALA A 100 20.40 -1.24 -12.68
C ALA A 100 20.10 -1.59 -11.22
N GLN A 101 20.07 -0.57 -10.33
CA GLN A 101 19.83 -0.68 -8.89
C GLN A 101 19.05 0.56 -8.42
N VAL A 102 18.21 0.39 -7.39
CA VAL A 102 17.57 1.50 -6.68
C VAL A 102 18.57 2.04 -5.65
N GLY A 103 18.92 3.31 -5.75
CA GLY A 103 19.80 4.01 -4.81
C GLY A 103 19.08 4.44 -3.54
N ASN A 104 19.84 4.67 -2.47
CA ASN A 104 19.28 5.11 -1.18
C ASN A 104 18.47 6.41 -1.23
N ASN A 105 18.71 7.25 -2.24
CA ASN A 105 18.06 8.56 -2.37
C ASN A 105 16.91 8.53 -3.39
N ASP A 106 16.61 7.38 -3.97
CA ASP A 106 15.45 7.20 -4.84
C ASP A 106 14.18 7.08 -3.98
N ILE A 107 13.37 8.13 -3.96
CA ILE A 107 12.14 8.19 -3.16
C ILE A 107 10.90 7.89 -4.01
N PRO A 108 9.88 7.18 -3.48
CA PRO A 108 8.68 6.82 -4.22
C PRO A 108 7.95 8.04 -4.79
N ASN A 109 7.37 7.91 -6.00
CA ASN A 109 6.68 8.99 -6.71
C ASN A 109 5.26 8.63 -7.15
N VAL A 110 4.77 7.41 -6.90
CA VAL A 110 3.41 6.97 -7.29
C VAL A 110 2.72 6.25 -6.13
N PHE A 111 1.40 6.43 -6.07
CA PHE A 111 0.50 5.57 -5.28
C PHE A 111 -0.19 4.57 -6.22
N LEU A 112 -0.26 3.31 -5.84
CA LEU A 112 -0.97 2.27 -6.58
C LEU A 112 -2.44 2.26 -6.16
N THR A 113 -3.32 2.88 -6.96
CA THR A 113 -4.75 3.05 -6.62
C THR A 113 -5.71 2.22 -7.46
N GLN A 114 -5.22 1.53 -8.50
CA GLN A 114 -6.02 0.71 -9.41
C GLN A 114 -5.46 -0.70 -9.52
N GLY A 115 -5.19 -1.31 -8.38
CA GLY A 115 -4.68 -2.66 -8.28
C GLY A 115 -5.41 -3.47 -7.22
N VAL A 116 -5.02 -4.74 -7.13
CA VAL A 116 -5.38 -5.61 -6.03
C VAL A 116 -4.10 -5.92 -5.27
N VAL A 117 -4.12 -5.69 -3.96
CA VAL A 117 -3.05 -6.12 -3.06
C VAL A 117 -3.38 -7.54 -2.65
N GLU A 118 -2.40 -8.43 -2.80
CA GLU A 118 -2.47 -9.81 -2.33
C GLU A 118 -1.24 -10.08 -1.45
N LEU A 119 -1.46 -10.31 -0.16
CA LEU A 119 -0.42 -10.61 0.81
C LEU A 119 -0.47 -12.10 1.14
N TYR A 120 0.63 -12.81 0.95
CA TYR A 120 0.80 -14.20 1.36
C TYR A 120 1.66 -14.25 2.62
N THR A 121 1.18 -14.95 3.66
CA THR A 121 1.96 -15.23 4.87
C THR A 121 2.39 -16.70 4.87
N ASP A 122 3.68 -16.96 5.08
CA ASP A 122 4.28 -18.28 5.32
C ASP A 122 4.70 -18.38 6.80
#